data_AF-A0A349JB96-F1
#
_entry.id   AF-A0A349JB96-F1
#
_cell.length_a   1.000
_cell.length_b   1.000
_cell.length_c   1.000
_cell.angle_alpha   90.00
_cell.angle_beta   90.00
_cell.angle_gamma   90.00
#
_symmetry.space_group_name_H-M   'P 1'
#
loop_
_entity.id
_entity.type
_entity.pdbx_description
1 polymer ?
#
loop_
_entity_poly.entity_id
_entity_poly.type
_entity_poly.pdbx_seq_one_letter_code
_entity_poly.pdbx_strand_id
1 'polypeptide(L)'
;MTSQRITVTPPPRRLLAWDGRPRILVGSGEHYGALVNRSFDYRRYLDTLAGDGLDHIRLFLGTYRELPGQFGIDGNTLAPRPEDCSLAWVRAADGRFDLAQIDPDHLERLRAILAAAAQRGIAVGLCLFCPCYSDEQWLAHPFHPANNRQGVGDGLVRPRMLLDPALRPWQLILLDAVLPVAAAAGGAYIELCNEPYQASSDPMIAREFAVWQGWLAAEIRRRAPALPISYNPANRAIAITDPPPGVDIACIHYPAPEAAWLNRGCGLAVAGDESGFQGQEDAIYRRQAWEFCLAGGALYSHLDYSFTVDHPDGTSAITPRTPGWGGVALRRQLAVLRRTLAAFDVQRLQPCPEVIDISVPQGVRVVALGLPGEAAIIHCCAWPGGPLRCCLEPGAWDVCWIDPVDGRRYTGPVCTVTKAVTPIPLPDGIAAGSDLVLELRRQG
;
A
#
# COMPACT_ATOMS: atom_id res chain seq x y z
N MET A 1 8.72 10.33 -25.65
CA MET A 1 9.15 9.51 -24.50
C MET A 1 8.35 9.98 -23.30
N THR A 2 7.39 9.19 -22.81
CA THR A 2 6.73 9.49 -21.54
C THR A 2 7.75 9.31 -20.42
N SER A 3 8.01 10.35 -19.63
CA SER A 3 8.85 10.22 -18.44
C SER A 3 8.15 9.28 -17.46
N GLN A 4 8.92 8.38 -16.84
CA GLN A 4 8.47 7.64 -15.66
C GLN A 4 7.95 8.67 -14.63
N ARG A 5 6.70 8.52 -14.20
CA ARG A 5 6.04 9.44 -13.26
C ARG A 5 6.30 9.01 -11.83
N ILE A 6 6.17 7.71 -11.55
CA ILE A 6 6.47 7.10 -10.26
C ILE A 6 7.93 6.66 -10.20
N THR A 7 8.69 7.26 -9.31
CA THR A 7 10.09 6.92 -9.03
C THR A 7 10.33 6.81 -7.52
N VAL A 8 11.52 6.36 -7.13
CA VAL A 8 11.97 6.37 -5.72
C VAL A 8 13.00 7.47 -5.52
N THR A 9 12.83 8.27 -4.47
CA THR A 9 13.73 9.38 -4.16
C THR A 9 15.11 8.88 -3.69
N PRO A 10 16.18 9.69 -3.85
CA PRO A 10 17.50 9.33 -3.36
C PRO A 10 17.57 9.29 -1.82
N PRO A 11 18.60 8.67 -1.23
CA PRO A 11 18.88 8.73 0.20
C PRO A 11 19.06 10.19 0.71
N PRO A 12 19.02 10.45 2.03
CA PRO A 12 18.98 9.49 3.14
C PRO A 12 17.59 8.93 3.45
N ARG A 13 16.51 9.61 3.01
CA ARG A 13 15.12 9.12 3.12
C ARG A 13 14.59 8.78 1.74
N ARG A 14 14.25 7.51 1.53
CA ARG A 14 13.60 7.06 0.29
C ARG A 14 12.08 7.11 0.43
N LEU A 15 11.47 7.82 -0.50
CA LEU A 15 10.04 7.97 -0.68
C LEU A 15 9.67 7.61 -2.11
N LEU A 16 8.37 7.51 -2.37
CA LEU A 16 7.86 7.57 -3.73
C LEU A 16 7.81 9.03 -4.19
N ALA A 17 7.99 9.25 -5.49
CA ALA A 17 7.81 10.55 -6.11
C ALA A 17 6.87 10.42 -7.30
N TRP A 18 5.98 11.41 -7.46
CA TRP A 18 5.12 11.55 -8.63
C TRP A 18 5.53 12.79 -9.43
N ASP A 19 5.93 12.60 -10.68
CA ASP A 19 6.48 13.64 -11.56
C ASP A 19 7.63 14.40 -10.88
N GLY A 20 8.53 13.64 -10.24
CA GLY A 20 9.70 14.17 -9.53
C GLY A 20 9.41 14.82 -8.18
N ARG A 21 8.15 14.89 -7.74
CA ARG A 21 7.76 15.45 -6.44
C ARG A 21 7.64 14.33 -5.40
N PRO A 22 8.46 14.31 -4.34
CA PRO A 22 8.34 13.35 -3.25
C PRO A 22 6.95 13.40 -2.60
N ARG A 23 6.37 12.23 -2.32
CA ARG A 23 5.06 12.07 -1.69
C ARG A 23 5.06 10.85 -0.77
N ILE A 24 4.22 10.92 0.26
CA ILE A 24 3.75 9.73 0.96
C ILE A 24 2.40 9.40 0.33
N LEU A 25 2.30 8.25 -0.34
CA LEU A 25 1.07 7.86 -1.03
C LEU A 25 0.04 7.32 -0.04
N VAL A 26 -1.24 7.59 -0.29
CA VAL A 26 -2.34 7.13 0.56
C VAL A 26 -3.45 6.53 -0.31
N GLY A 27 -3.77 5.26 -0.08
CA GLY A 27 -4.77 4.48 -0.79
C GLY A 27 -5.81 3.84 0.12
N SER A 28 -6.97 3.53 -0.45
CA SER A 28 -8.09 2.82 0.18
C SER A 28 -8.88 2.13 -0.94
N GLY A 29 -8.32 1.04 -1.46
CA GLY A 29 -8.73 0.44 -2.72
C GLY A 29 -9.59 -0.81 -2.55
N GLU A 30 -10.18 -1.25 -3.65
CA GLU A 30 -10.85 -2.56 -3.73
C GLU A 30 -9.85 -3.71 -3.51
N HIS A 31 -10.35 -4.93 -3.30
CA HIS A 31 -9.55 -6.13 -3.03
C HIS A 31 -8.85 -6.65 -4.30
N TYR A 32 -7.96 -5.86 -4.89
CA TYR A 32 -6.99 -6.21 -5.96
C TYR A 32 -7.53 -6.69 -7.31
N GLY A 33 -8.84 -6.81 -7.44
CA GLY A 33 -9.56 -7.52 -8.48
C GLY A 33 -9.88 -6.69 -9.72
N ALA A 34 -9.65 -5.38 -9.74
CA ALA A 34 -10.14 -4.51 -10.81
C ALA A 34 -9.64 -4.90 -12.22
N LEU A 35 -8.44 -5.49 -12.33
CA LEU A 35 -7.95 -6.05 -13.59
C LEU A 35 -8.59 -7.41 -13.90
N VAL A 36 -8.58 -8.33 -12.94
CA VAL A 36 -8.98 -9.72 -13.16
C VAL A 36 -10.50 -9.94 -13.21
N ASN A 37 -11.28 -8.96 -12.77
CA ASN A 37 -12.74 -8.99 -12.78
C ASN A 37 -13.27 -8.05 -13.87
N ARG A 38 -13.68 -8.61 -15.01
CA ARG A 38 -14.18 -7.84 -16.16
C ARG A 38 -15.41 -7.01 -15.82
N SER A 39 -16.25 -7.50 -14.90
CA SER A 39 -17.48 -6.85 -14.45
C SER A 39 -17.25 -5.65 -13.54
N PHE A 40 -16.04 -5.51 -12.97
CA PHE A 40 -15.73 -4.35 -12.13
C PHE A 40 -15.51 -3.09 -12.98
N ASP A 41 -16.29 -2.03 -12.71
CA ASP A 41 -16.15 -0.73 -13.36
C ASP A 41 -14.99 0.06 -12.75
N TYR A 42 -13.79 -0.23 -13.26
CA TYR A 42 -12.57 0.44 -12.81
C TYR A 42 -12.57 1.95 -13.07
N ARG A 43 -13.38 2.48 -14.02
CA ARG A 43 -13.39 3.92 -14.30
C ARG A 43 -14.12 4.66 -13.18
N ARG A 44 -15.32 4.19 -12.83
CA ARG A 44 -16.08 4.73 -11.70
C ARG A 44 -15.31 4.60 -10.39
N TYR A 45 -14.67 3.45 -10.18
CA TYR A 45 -13.77 3.24 -9.04
C TYR A 45 -12.64 4.27 -8.95
N LEU A 46 -11.90 4.48 -10.05
CA LEU A 46 -10.80 5.45 -10.07
C LEU A 46 -11.31 6.89 -9.93
N ASP A 47 -12.48 7.23 -10.51
CA ASP A 47 -13.14 8.53 -10.32
C ASP A 47 -13.51 8.76 -8.85
N THR A 48 -14.05 7.75 -8.18
CA THR A 48 -14.37 7.81 -6.75
C THR A 48 -13.11 8.05 -5.92
N LEU A 49 -12.05 7.27 -6.11
CA LEU A 49 -10.81 7.44 -5.34
C LEU A 49 -10.18 8.82 -5.55
N ALA A 50 -10.15 9.30 -6.79
CA ALA A 50 -9.65 10.63 -7.11
C ALA A 50 -10.51 11.72 -6.45
N GLY A 51 -11.85 11.58 -6.50
CA GLY A 51 -12.80 12.48 -5.87
C GLY A 51 -12.71 12.51 -4.35
N ASP A 52 -12.43 11.36 -3.73
CA ASP A 52 -12.16 11.25 -2.30
C ASP A 52 -10.74 11.70 -1.92
N GLY A 53 -9.90 12.01 -2.90
CA GLY A 53 -8.59 12.62 -2.71
C GLY A 53 -7.48 11.62 -2.36
N LEU A 54 -7.61 10.35 -2.73
CA LEU A 54 -6.62 9.28 -2.56
C LEU A 54 -5.81 9.08 -3.85
N ASP A 55 -4.60 8.55 -3.74
CA ASP A 55 -3.65 8.50 -4.87
C ASP A 55 -2.88 7.18 -5.04
N HIS A 56 -3.39 6.09 -4.47
CA HIS A 56 -2.81 4.76 -4.62
C HIS A 56 -3.85 3.65 -4.74
N ILE A 57 -3.58 2.68 -5.63
CA ILE A 57 -4.27 1.39 -5.71
C ILE A 57 -3.27 0.25 -5.94
N ARG A 58 -3.68 -0.98 -5.65
CA ARG A 58 -2.90 -2.20 -5.86
C ARG A 58 -3.71 -3.21 -6.67
N LEU A 59 -3.08 -3.87 -7.65
CA LEU A 59 -3.74 -4.79 -8.59
C LEU A 59 -2.98 -6.10 -8.71
N PHE A 60 -3.70 -7.21 -8.88
CA PHE A 60 -3.10 -8.49 -9.26
C PHE A 60 -3.10 -8.64 -10.78
N LEU A 61 -1.97 -9.08 -11.34
CA LEU A 61 -1.74 -9.18 -12.79
C LEU A 61 -2.31 -10.46 -13.44
N GLY A 62 -3.25 -11.14 -12.78
CA GLY A 62 -3.96 -12.27 -13.39
C GLY A 62 -3.20 -13.59 -13.43
N THR A 63 -2.15 -13.77 -12.62
CA THR A 63 -1.59 -15.11 -12.35
C THR A 63 -2.34 -15.85 -11.25
N TYR A 64 -2.98 -15.09 -10.36
CA TYR A 64 -3.73 -15.57 -9.21
C TYR A 64 -5.10 -14.91 -9.17
N ARG A 65 -6.07 -15.66 -8.63
CA ARG A 65 -7.38 -15.16 -8.21
C ARG A 65 -7.81 -15.93 -6.97
N GLU A 66 -8.73 -15.35 -6.22
CA GLU A 66 -9.45 -16.07 -5.19
C GLU A 66 -10.63 -16.85 -5.78
N LEU A 67 -11.14 -17.81 -5.02
CA LEU A 67 -12.33 -18.57 -5.35
C LEU A 67 -13.54 -18.01 -4.60
N PRO A 68 -14.76 -18.09 -5.17
CA PRO A 68 -15.96 -17.59 -4.50
C PRO A 68 -16.11 -18.11 -3.06
N GLY A 69 -16.35 -17.20 -2.12
CA GLY A 69 -16.55 -17.52 -0.70
C GLY A 69 -15.27 -17.56 0.16
N GLN A 70 -14.09 -17.39 -0.43
CA GLN A 70 -12.84 -17.34 0.32
C GLN A 70 -12.74 -16.05 1.16
N PHE A 71 -12.05 -16.18 2.32
CA PHE A 71 -11.75 -15.11 3.27
C PHE A 71 -12.96 -14.38 3.90
N GLY A 72 -14.19 -14.83 3.62
CA GLY A 72 -15.40 -14.21 4.18
C GLY A 72 -15.69 -12.81 3.66
N ILE A 73 -15.10 -12.42 2.52
CA ILE A 73 -15.26 -11.09 1.94
C ILE A 73 -16.54 -11.03 1.11
N ASP A 74 -17.48 -10.17 1.47
CA ASP A 74 -18.68 -9.94 0.67
C ASP A 74 -18.33 -9.13 -0.58
N GLY A 75 -18.86 -9.54 -1.74
CA GLY A 75 -18.61 -8.84 -3.01
C GLY A 75 -17.15 -8.85 -3.48
N ASN A 76 -16.36 -9.80 -3.00
CA ASN A 76 -14.93 -9.96 -3.26
C ASN A 76 -14.56 -9.79 -4.74
N THR A 77 -13.88 -8.69 -5.05
CA THR A 77 -13.47 -8.34 -6.41
C THR A 77 -12.38 -9.27 -6.97
N LEU A 78 -11.52 -9.87 -6.12
CA LEU A 78 -10.50 -10.86 -6.51
C LEU A 78 -11.05 -12.27 -6.76
N ALA A 79 -12.32 -12.51 -6.44
CA ALA A 79 -13.02 -13.76 -6.70
C ALA A 79 -14.09 -13.58 -7.80
N PRO A 80 -13.70 -13.18 -9.04
CA PRO A 80 -14.66 -12.97 -10.12
C PRO A 80 -15.39 -14.27 -10.47
N ARG A 81 -16.61 -14.11 -10.98
CA ARG A 81 -17.33 -15.23 -11.61
C ARG A 81 -16.49 -15.81 -12.75
N PRO A 82 -16.54 -17.13 -13.01
CA PRO A 82 -15.71 -17.78 -14.03
C PRO A 82 -15.76 -17.10 -15.42
N GLU A 83 -16.93 -16.65 -15.85
CA GLU A 83 -17.18 -15.96 -17.12
C GLU A 83 -16.57 -14.54 -17.17
N ASP A 84 -16.48 -13.88 -16.03
CA ASP A 84 -15.96 -12.51 -15.90
C ASP A 84 -14.46 -12.50 -15.56
N CYS A 85 -13.88 -13.67 -15.33
CA CYS A 85 -12.50 -13.81 -14.91
C CYS A 85 -11.53 -13.57 -16.08
N SER A 86 -10.65 -12.58 -15.93
CA SER A 86 -9.56 -12.26 -16.85
C SER A 86 -8.22 -12.59 -16.20
N LEU A 87 -7.68 -13.77 -16.51
CA LEU A 87 -6.32 -14.16 -16.16
C LEU A 87 -5.36 -13.83 -17.31
N ALA A 88 -4.05 -13.84 -17.02
CA ALA A 88 -3.05 -13.31 -17.94
C ALA A 88 -2.92 -14.09 -19.26
N TRP A 89 -3.14 -15.40 -19.24
CA TRP A 89 -2.92 -16.27 -20.40
C TRP A 89 -4.20 -16.60 -21.16
N VAL A 90 -4.07 -16.79 -22.47
CA VAL A 90 -5.17 -17.22 -23.34
C VAL A 90 -5.71 -18.56 -22.88
N ARG A 91 -7.04 -18.69 -22.85
CA ARG A 91 -7.72 -19.98 -22.69
C ARG A 91 -7.98 -20.60 -24.05
N ALA A 92 -7.42 -21.79 -24.28
CA ALA A 92 -7.59 -22.53 -25.52
C ALA A 92 -8.96 -23.22 -25.61
N ALA A 93 -9.31 -23.74 -26.78
CA ALA A 93 -10.60 -24.38 -27.04
C ALA A 93 -10.87 -25.62 -26.17
N ASP A 94 -9.82 -26.30 -25.68
CA ASP A 94 -9.94 -27.43 -24.74
C ASP A 94 -10.13 -26.99 -23.28
N GLY A 95 -10.25 -25.69 -23.03
CA GLY A 95 -10.44 -25.10 -21.72
C GLY A 95 -9.16 -24.89 -20.92
N ARG A 96 -7.98 -25.33 -21.38
CA ARG A 96 -6.71 -25.11 -20.67
C ARG A 96 -6.07 -23.78 -21.07
N PHE A 97 -5.20 -23.25 -20.22
CA PHE A 97 -4.37 -22.08 -20.52
C PHE A 97 -3.26 -22.46 -21.51
N ASP A 98 -3.05 -21.60 -22.50
CA ASP A 98 -1.86 -21.61 -23.34
C ASP A 98 -0.84 -20.63 -22.76
N LEU A 99 0.11 -21.13 -21.97
CA LEU A 99 1.09 -20.29 -21.27
C LEU A 99 2.04 -19.56 -22.24
N ALA A 100 2.09 -19.97 -23.51
CA ALA A 100 2.89 -19.31 -24.54
C ALA A 100 2.29 -17.97 -24.99
N GLN A 101 1.03 -17.68 -24.65
CA GLN A 101 0.29 -16.54 -25.17
C GLN A 101 -0.41 -15.77 -24.05
N ILE A 102 -0.08 -14.49 -23.93
CA ILE A 102 -0.81 -13.55 -23.08
C ILE A 102 -2.10 -13.14 -23.77
N ASP A 103 -3.21 -13.11 -23.03
CA ASP A 103 -4.51 -12.68 -23.52
C ASP A 103 -4.46 -11.21 -23.94
N PRO A 104 -4.66 -10.87 -25.23
CA PRO A 104 -4.61 -9.49 -25.69
C PRO A 104 -5.67 -8.60 -25.03
N ASP A 105 -6.84 -9.15 -24.68
CA ASP A 105 -7.90 -8.39 -24.01
C ASP A 105 -7.52 -8.08 -22.57
N HIS A 106 -6.82 -9.00 -21.90
CA HIS A 106 -6.26 -8.77 -20.57
C HIS A 106 -5.23 -7.63 -20.60
N LEU A 107 -4.32 -7.65 -21.59
CA LEU A 107 -3.29 -6.63 -21.74
C LEU A 107 -3.87 -5.25 -22.11
N GLU A 108 -4.90 -5.22 -22.96
CA GLU A 108 -5.60 -3.97 -23.30
C GLU A 108 -6.35 -3.40 -22.09
N ARG A 109 -6.99 -4.26 -21.29
CA ARG A 109 -7.62 -3.83 -20.03
C ARG A 109 -6.58 -3.25 -19.07
N LEU A 110 -5.42 -3.89 -18.89
CA LEU A 110 -4.33 -3.34 -18.08
C LEU A 110 -3.88 -1.97 -18.59
N ARG A 111 -3.67 -1.81 -19.90
CA ARG A 111 -3.30 -0.53 -20.52
C ARG A 111 -4.35 0.56 -20.23
N ALA A 112 -5.64 0.22 -20.35
CA ALA A 112 -6.73 1.14 -20.11
C ALA A 112 -6.86 1.56 -18.63
N ILE A 113 -6.68 0.62 -17.69
CA ILE A 113 -6.67 0.91 -16.24
C ILE A 113 -5.51 1.84 -15.90
N LEU A 114 -4.29 1.52 -16.35
CA LEU A 114 -3.11 2.33 -16.05
C LEU A 114 -3.20 3.74 -16.65
N ALA A 115 -3.74 3.87 -17.87
CA ALA A 115 -3.98 5.17 -18.48
C ALA A 115 -5.03 5.97 -17.68
N ALA A 116 -6.12 5.34 -17.25
CA ALA A 116 -7.15 5.98 -16.44
C ALA A 116 -6.62 6.43 -15.06
N ALA A 117 -5.80 5.60 -14.40
CA ALA A 117 -5.17 5.94 -13.13
C ALA A 117 -4.18 7.12 -13.30
N ALA A 118 -3.35 7.09 -14.34
CA ALA A 118 -2.39 8.16 -14.63
C ALA A 118 -3.07 9.52 -14.90
N GLN A 119 -4.22 9.53 -15.59
CA GLN A 119 -5.02 10.75 -15.80
C GLN A 119 -5.50 11.37 -14.48
N ARG A 120 -5.68 10.56 -13.44
CA ARG A 120 -6.17 10.97 -12.12
C ARG A 120 -5.04 11.19 -11.10
N GLY A 121 -3.79 10.98 -11.51
CA GLY A 121 -2.63 11.09 -10.60
C GLY A 121 -2.59 9.97 -9.56
N ILE A 122 -3.18 8.80 -9.86
CA ILE A 122 -3.20 7.62 -8.99
C ILE A 122 -2.03 6.71 -9.38
N ALA A 123 -1.21 6.36 -8.39
CA ALA A 123 -0.15 5.37 -8.52
C ALA A 123 -0.70 3.95 -8.41
N VAL A 124 -0.10 3.03 -9.15
CA VAL A 124 -0.57 1.63 -9.22
C VAL A 124 0.56 0.67 -8.87
N GLY A 125 0.40 -0.09 -7.78
CA GLY A 125 1.21 -1.27 -7.49
C GLY A 125 0.72 -2.48 -8.28
N LEU A 126 1.61 -3.11 -9.07
CA LEU A 126 1.27 -4.23 -9.93
C LEU A 126 1.89 -5.54 -9.40
N CYS A 127 1.08 -6.34 -8.71
CA CYS A 127 1.50 -7.62 -8.15
C CYS A 127 1.54 -8.71 -9.22
N LEU A 128 2.76 -9.17 -9.53
CA LEU A 128 3.02 -10.17 -10.56
C LEU A 128 2.56 -11.57 -10.18
N PHE A 129 2.88 -12.00 -8.96
CA PHE A 129 2.66 -13.38 -8.51
C PHE A 129 2.09 -13.42 -7.09
N CYS A 130 1.54 -14.56 -6.70
CA CYS A 130 1.04 -14.84 -5.35
C CYS A 130 1.16 -16.34 -5.12
N PRO A 131 1.62 -16.83 -3.95
CA PRO A 131 1.49 -18.24 -3.62
C PRO A 131 0.01 -18.60 -3.50
N CYS A 132 -0.32 -19.88 -3.69
CA CYS A 132 -1.65 -20.38 -3.35
C CYS A 132 -1.70 -20.70 -1.85
N TYR A 133 -2.74 -20.23 -1.16
CA TYR A 133 -2.98 -20.43 0.28
C TYR A 133 -3.70 -21.74 0.59
N SER A 134 -4.38 -22.34 -0.39
CA SER A 134 -5.06 -23.63 -0.26
C SER A 134 -4.81 -24.53 -1.46
N ASP A 135 -5.01 -25.83 -1.28
CA ASP A 135 -4.87 -26.80 -2.36
C ASP A 135 -5.94 -26.60 -3.43
N GLU A 136 -7.12 -26.09 -3.07
CA GLU A 136 -8.17 -25.72 -4.02
C GLU A 136 -7.72 -24.61 -4.98
N GLN A 137 -7.03 -23.58 -4.46
CA GLN A 137 -6.43 -22.54 -5.29
C GLN A 137 -5.33 -23.10 -6.20
N TRP A 138 -4.51 -24.04 -5.70
CA TRP A 138 -3.50 -24.69 -6.52
C TRP A 138 -4.15 -25.49 -7.67
N LEU A 139 -5.19 -26.26 -7.39
CA LEU A 139 -5.94 -27.02 -8.41
C LEU A 139 -6.57 -26.11 -9.48
N ALA A 140 -6.88 -24.86 -9.15
CA ALA A 140 -7.41 -23.86 -10.09
C ALA A 140 -6.32 -23.03 -10.81
N HIS A 141 -5.05 -23.12 -10.39
CA HIS A 141 -3.98 -22.24 -10.83
C HIS A 141 -3.54 -22.53 -12.28
N PRO A 142 -3.17 -21.52 -13.10
CA PRO A 142 -2.71 -21.74 -14.47
C PRO A 142 -1.49 -22.67 -14.59
N PHE A 143 -0.59 -22.65 -13.62
CA PHE A 143 0.59 -23.54 -13.59
C PHE A 143 0.32 -24.96 -13.10
N HIS A 144 -0.91 -25.29 -12.69
CA HIS A 144 -1.25 -26.68 -12.39
C HIS A 144 -1.21 -27.49 -13.69
N PRO A 145 -0.64 -28.71 -13.71
CA PRO A 145 -0.43 -29.48 -14.95
C PRO A 145 -1.73 -29.83 -15.69
N ALA A 146 -2.85 -29.96 -14.97
CA ALA A 146 -4.16 -30.18 -15.56
C ALA A 146 -4.73 -28.93 -16.29
N ASN A 147 -4.22 -27.74 -15.94
CA ASN A 147 -4.80 -26.47 -16.38
C ASN A 147 -4.03 -25.83 -17.54
N ASN A 148 -2.87 -26.34 -17.95
CA ASN A 148 -2.10 -25.78 -19.05
C ASN A 148 -1.82 -26.80 -20.17
N ARG A 149 -1.61 -26.28 -21.39
CA ARG A 149 -1.30 -27.10 -22.58
C ARG A 149 0.14 -27.61 -22.61
N GLN A 150 1.02 -26.93 -21.89
CA GLN A 150 2.45 -27.21 -21.87
C GLN A 150 2.81 -28.41 -20.98
N GLY A 151 1.89 -28.87 -20.13
CA GLY A 151 2.14 -29.94 -19.17
C GLY A 151 3.17 -29.57 -18.09
N VAL A 152 3.40 -28.26 -17.87
CA VAL A 152 4.31 -27.82 -16.80
C VAL A 152 3.66 -27.92 -15.43
N GLY A 153 4.49 -28.00 -14.40
CA GLY A 153 4.06 -28.14 -13.02
C GLY A 153 3.76 -29.59 -12.61
N ASP A 154 4.11 -30.57 -13.46
CA ASP A 154 4.02 -31.99 -13.09
C ASP A 154 4.90 -32.29 -11.87
N GLY A 155 4.35 -33.02 -10.90
CA GLY A 155 5.00 -33.30 -9.62
C GLY A 155 5.16 -32.11 -8.67
N LEU A 156 4.73 -30.90 -9.03
CA LEU A 156 4.77 -29.75 -8.12
C LEU A 156 3.68 -29.81 -7.06
N VAL A 157 4.06 -29.34 -5.87
CA VAL A 157 3.17 -29.13 -4.73
C VAL A 157 2.92 -27.65 -4.52
N ARG A 158 1.74 -27.31 -3.97
CA ARG A 158 1.29 -25.94 -3.74
C ARG A 158 2.37 -24.98 -3.19
N PRO A 159 3.14 -25.32 -2.13
CA PRO A 159 4.14 -24.41 -1.58
C PRO A 159 5.30 -24.04 -2.52
N ARG A 160 5.56 -24.85 -3.55
CA ARG A 160 6.68 -24.66 -4.50
C ARG A 160 6.20 -24.30 -5.91
N MET A 161 4.92 -23.98 -6.07
CA MET A 161 4.28 -23.82 -7.38
C MET A 161 4.84 -22.67 -8.24
N LEU A 162 5.60 -21.73 -7.66
CA LEU A 162 6.28 -20.65 -8.40
C LEU A 162 7.79 -20.90 -8.58
N LEU A 163 8.37 -21.86 -7.85
CA LEU A 163 9.80 -21.97 -7.63
C LEU A 163 10.52 -22.89 -8.62
N ASP A 164 9.77 -23.70 -9.35
CA ASP A 164 10.32 -24.63 -10.33
C ASP A 164 11.02 -23.88 -11.49
N PRO A 165 12.31 -24.14 -11.75
CA PRO A 165 13.00 -23.61 -12.92
C PRO A 165 12.28 -23.84 -14.27
N ALA A 166 11.51 -24.93 -14.41
CA ALA A 166 10.72 -25.22 -15.61
C ALA A 166 9.60 -24.20 -15.86
N LEU A 167 9.20 -23.43 -14.84
CA LEU A 167 8.19 -22.38 -14.97
C LEU A 167 8.76 -21.03 -15.42
N ARG A 168 10.08 -20.84 -15.33
CA ARG A 168 10.73 -19.56 -15.64
C ARG A 168 10.42 -19.05 -17.05
N PRO A 169 10.42 -19.86 -18.12
CA PRO A 169 10.07 -19.37 -19.46
C PRO A 169 8.66 -18.73 -19.51
N TRP A 170 7.69 -19.30 -18.80
CA TRP A 170 6.31 -18.82 -18.77
C TRP A 170 6.15 -17.57 -17.90
N GLN A 171 6.89 -17.50 -16.79
CA GLN A 171 7.00 -16.28 -15.97
C GLN A 171 7.64 -15.13 -16.77
N LEU A 172 8.65 -15.42 -17.60
CA LEU A 172 9.30 -14.43 -18.46
C LEU A 172 8.37 -13.93 -19.58
N ILE A 173 7.53 -14.79 -20.16
CA ILE A 173 6.52 -14.36 -21.16
C ILE A 173 5.56 -13.32 -20.57
N LEU A 174 5.14 -13.50 -19.31
CA LEU A 174 4.34 -12.50 -18.61
C LEU A 174 5.10 -11.18 -18.48
N LEU A 175 6.36 -11.22 -18.02
CA LEU A 175 7.19 -10.01 -17.90
C LEU A 175 7.35 -9.27 -19.23
N ASP A 176 7.63 -10.00 -20.30
CA ASP A 176 7.84 -9.43 -21.64
C ASP A 176 6.59 -8.71 -22.15
N ALA A 177 5.39 -9.13 -21.72
CA ALA A 177 4.13 -8.47 -22.05
C ALA A 177 3.79 -7.28 -21.14
N VAL A 178 3.93 -7.42 -19.82
CA VAL A 178 3.40 -6.42 -18.86
C VAL A 178 4.36 -5.26 -18.59
N LEU A 179 5.68 -5.50 -18.60
CA LEU A 179 6.66 -4.45 -18.27
C LEU A 179 6.63 -3.27 -19.26
N PRO A 180 6.53 -3.47 -20.60
CA PRO A 180 6.39 -2.36 -21.53
C PRO A 180 5.13 -1.53 -21.28
N VAL A 181 4.02 -2.17 -20.89
CA VAL A 181 2.75 -1.49 -20.60
C VAL A 181 2.87 -0.64 -19.33
N ALA A 182 3.46 -1.20 -18.27
CA ALA A 182 3.73 -0.48 -17.02
C ALA A 182 4.67 0.72 -17.24
N ALA A 183 5.78 0.51 -17.96
CA ALA A 183 6.76 1.55 -18.26
C ALA A 183 6.15 2.67 -19.12
N ALA A 184 5.34 2.34 -20.12
CA ALA A 184 4.69 3.33 -20.99
C ALA A 184 3.70 4.22 -20.23
N ALA A 185 2.97 3.65 -19.26
CA ALA A 185 2.04 4.40 -18.42
C ALA A 185 2.74 5.34 -17.43
N GLY A 186 3.93 4.95 -16.95
CA GLY A 186 4.80 5.74 -16.07
C GLY A 186 4.29 5.92 -14.64
N GLY A 187 3.01 5.68 -14.34
CA GLY A 187 2.41 5.79 -13.01
C GLY A 187 2.40 4.50 -12.18
N ALA A 188 3.14 3.47 -12.60
CA ALA A 188 3.12 2.16 -11.97
C ALA A 188 4.49 1.73 -11.44
N TYR A 189 4.47 0.88 -10.41
CA TYR A 189 5.61 0.10 -9.94
C TYR A 189 5.27 -1.41 -9.95
N ILE A 190 6.30 -2.26 -10.01
CA ILE A 190 6.13 -3.70 -10.09
C ILE A 190 6.35 -4.32 -8.72
N GLU A 191 5.43 -5.16 -8.27
CA GLU A 191 5.57 -5.95 -7.06
C GLU A 191 5.84 -7.41 -7.42
N LEU A 192 6.92 -7.97 -6.87
CA LEU A 192 7.40 -9.29 -7.24
C LEU A 192 6.40 -10.40 -6.91
N CYS A 193 5.89 -10.42 -5.67
CA CYS A 193 5.03 -11.48 -5.19
C CYS A 193 4.29 -11.04 -3.93
N ASN A 194 2.97 -11.25 -3.91
CA ASN A 194 2.15 -11.10 -2.73
C ASN A 194 2.53 -12.16 -1.68
N GLU A 195 2.81 -11.74 -0.44
CA GLU A 195 2.99 -12.60 0.74
C GLU A 195 3.76 -13.93 0.52
N PRO A 196 4.99 -13.94 -0.02
CA PRO A 196 5.74 -15.17 -0.27
C PRO A 196 5.99 -15.98 1.02
N TYR A 197 6.00 -15.33 2.18
CA TYR A 197 6.13 -15.94 3.51
C TYR A 197 4.89 -16.74 3.95
N GLN A 198 3.74 -16.61 3.27
CA GLN A 198 2.54 -17.42 3.53
C GLN A 198 2.53 -18.74 2.75
N ALA A 199 3.47 -18.93 1.81
CA ALA A 199 3.52 -20.15 1.00
C ALA A 199 3.74 -21.42 1.86
N SER A 200 4.58 -21.30 2.89
CA SER A 200 4.90 -22.37 3.85
C SER A 200 5.60 -21.81 5.09
N SER A 201 5.45 -22.49 6.23
CA SER A 201 6.26 -22.27 7.42
C SER A 201 7.66 -22.92 7.35
N ASP A 202 7.96 -23.68 6.29
CA ASP A 202 9.27 -24.30 6.08
C ASP A 202 10.32 -23.23 5.73
N PRO A 203 11.37 -23.06 6.57
CA PRO A 203 12.40 -22.06 6.31
C PRO A 203 13.21 -22.31 5.03
N MET A 204 13.24 -23.55 4.52
CA MET A 204 13.89 -23.84 3.24
C MET A 204 13.09 -23.27 2.07
N ILE A 205 11.77 -23.37 2.10
CA ILE A 205 10.89 -22.77 1.08
C ILE A 205 11.01 -21.24 1.11
N ALA A 206 11.07 -20.64 2.31
CA ALA A 206 11.30 -19.20 2.43
C ALA A 206 12.63 -18.77 1.77
N ARG A 207 13.71 -19.55 1.93
CA ARG A 207 14.99 -19.30 1.25
C ARG A 207 14.89 -19.46 -0.26
N GLU A 208 14.18 -20.48 -0.75
CA GLU A 208 13.94 -20.67 -2.18
C GLU A 208 13.17 -19.48 -2.79
N PHE A 209 12.16 -18.96 -2.08
CA PHE A 209 11.45 -17.73 -2.48
C PHE A 209 12.35 -16.50 -2.50
N ALA A 210 13.28 -16.35 -1.55
CA ALA A 210 14.23 -15.24 -1.56
C ALA A 210 15.14 -15.30 -2.81
N VAL A 211 15.64 -16.49 -3.16
CA VAL A 211 16.45 -16.70 -4.37
C VAL A 211 15.63 -16.42 -5.64
N TRP A 212 14.40 -16.93 -5.70
CA TRP A 212 13.50 -16.71 -6.83
C TRP A 212 13.13 -15.23 -7.00
N GLN A 213 12.86 -14.49 -5.91
CA GLN A 213 12.61 -13.05 -5.94
C GLN A 213 13.85 -12.27 -6.43
N GLY A 214 15.05 -12.64 -5.99
CA GLY A 214 16.30 -12.04 -6.49
C GLY A 214 16.51 -12.25 -7.99
N TRP A 215 16.22 -13.45 -8.50
CA TRP A 215 16.22 -13.73 -9.93
C TRP A 215 15.17 -12.89 -10.67
N LEU A 216 13.93 -12.83 -10.16
CA LEU A 216 12.84 -12.09 -10.80
C LEU A 216 13.13 -10.58 -10.86
N ALA A 217 13.66 -10.01 -9.76
CA ALA A 217 14.07 -8.61 -9.71
C ALA A 217 15.17 -8.30 -10.73
N ALA A 218 16.16 -9.19 -10.90
CA ALA A 218 17.20 -9.04 -11.91
C ALA A 218 16.64 -9.07 -13.34
N GLU A 219 15.71 -9.98 -13.63
CA GLU A 219 15.06 -10.07 -14.95
C GLU A 219 14.19 -8.85 -15.27
N ILE A 220 13.50 -8.28 -14.28
CA ILE A 220 12.75 -7.03 -14.42
C ILE A 220 13.72 -5.87 -14.66
N ARG A 221 14.77 -5.73 -13.85
CA ARG A 221 15.73 -4.63 -13.97
C ARG A 221 16.43 -4.63 -15.33
N ARG A 222 16.71 -5.80 -15.91
CA ARG A 222 17.28 -5.95 -17.25
C ARG A 222 16.33 -5.46 -18.36
N ARG A 223 15.03 -5.66 -18.21
CA ARG A 223 14.00 -5.33 -19.22
C ARG A 223 13.45 -3.91 -19.09
N ALA A 224 13.31 -3.44 -17.86
CA ALA A 224 12.67 -2.18 -17.52
C ALA A 224 13.47 -1.45 -16.41
N PRO A 225 14.67 -0.94 -16.71
CA PRO A 225 15.60 -0.42 -15.71
C PRO A 225 15.07 0.78 -14.91
N ALA A 226 14.09 1.50 -15.44
CA ALA A 226 13.50 2.68 -14.80
C ALA A 226 12.26 2.38 -13.92
N LEU A 227 11.67 1.17 -14.02
CA LEU A 227 10.52 0.82 -13.19
C LEU A 227 10.95 0.58 -11.74
N PRO A 228 10.26 1.16 -10.76
CA PRO A 228 10.46 0.77 -9.37
C PRO A 228 9.98 -0.66 -9.13
N ILE A 229 10.71 -1.39 -8.29
CA ILE A 229 10.43 -2.79 -7.94
C ILE A 229 10.16 -2.87 -6.42
N SER A 230 9.02 -3.43 -6.03
CA SER A 230 8.68 -3.73 -4.65
C SER A 230 8.67 -5.22 -4.36
N TYR A 231 8.83 -5.59 -3.09
CA TYR A 231 8.69 -6.96 -2.61
C TYR A 231 8.05 -6.99 -1.22
N ASN A 232 7.44 -8.11 -0.82
CA ASN A 232 6.87 -8.25 0.52
C ASN A 232 7.82 -9.03 1.45
N PRO A 233 8.47 -8.37 2.43
CA PRO A 233 9.33 -9.07 3.38
C PRO A 233 8.55 -9.80 4.49
N ALA A 234 7.45 -9.25 4.98
CA ALA A 234 6.71 -9.80 6.12
C ALA A 234 5.34 -9.13 6.36
N ASN A 235 4.58 -9.74 7.26
CA ASN A 235 3.45 -9.12 7.97
C ASN A 235 3.93 -8.34 9.21
N ARG A 236 3.21 -7.28 9.57
CA ARG A 236 3.36 -6.42 10.76
C ARG A 236 4.67 -5.66 10.83
N ALA A 237 5.74 -6.28 11.30
CA ALA A 237 7.03 -5.62 11.50
C ALA A 237 8.17 -6.63 11.42
N ILE A 238 9.21 -6.27 10.69
CA ILE A 238 10.47 -7.01 10.58
C ILE A 238 11.61 -6.03 10.36
N ALA A 239 12.81 -6.37 10.85
CA ALA A 239 14.04 -5.66 10.47
C ALA A 239 14.56 -6.25 9.15
N ILE A 240 14.67 -5.41 8.13
CA ILE A 240 15.15 -5.79 6.79
C ILE A 240 16.67 -5.72 6.81
N THR A 241 17.32 -6.89 6.79
CA THR A 241 18.79 -6.99 6.82
C THR A 241 19.40 -7.36 5.47
N ASP A 242 18.65 -8.06 4.61
CA ASP A 242 19.13 -8.59 3.33
C ASP A 242 17.99 -8.57 2.29
N PRO A 243 17.62 -7.40 1.74
CA PRO A 243 16.60 -7.31 0.71
C PRO A 243 17.09 -7.92 -0.61
N PRO A 244 16.20 -8.48 -1.47
CA PRO A 244 16.58 -8.94 -2.79
C PRO A 244 17.30 -7.83 -3.59
N PRO A 245 18.43 -8.11 -4.26
CA PRO A 245 19.15 -7.09 -5.02
C PRO A 245 18.27 -6.44 -6.09
N GLY A 246 18.33 -5.12 -6.21
CA GLY A 246 17.65 -4.36 -7.25
C GLY A 246 16.19 -4.01 -6.96
N VAL A 247 15.66 -4.32 -5.76
CA VAL A 247 14.38 -3.78 -5.29
C VAL A 247 14.55 -2.36 -4.74
N ASP A 248 13.49 -1.57 -4.81
CA ASP A 248 13.45 -0.16 -4.40
C ASP A 248 12.49 0.09 -3.22
N ILE A 249 11.48 -0.78 -3.05
CA ILE A 249 10.39 -0.62 -2.08
C ILE A 249 10.21 -1.91 -1.29
N ALA A 250 10.07 -1.82 0.03
CA ALA A 250 9.72 -2.93 0.91
C ALA A 250 8.27 -2.76 1.39
N CYS A 251 7.40 -3.66 0.97
CA CYS A 251 5.95 -3.61 1.22
C CYS A 251 5.56 -4.52 2.39
N ILE A 252 5.38 -3.93 3.57
CA ILE A 252 5.04 -4.63 4.82
C ILE A 252 3.52 -4.59 5.01
N HIS A 253 2.89 -5.74 5.03
CA HIS A 253 1.43 -5.87 5.18
C HIS A 253 1.02 -5.70 6.65
N TYR A 254 -0.15 -5.10 6.88
CA TYR A 254 -0.69 -4.76 8.20
C TYR A 254 0.34 -4.05 9.10
N PRO A 255 1.02 -3.00 8.59
CA PRO A 255 2.25 -2.54 9.20
C PRO A 255 1.97 -1.91 10.56
N ALA A 256 2.73 -2.34 11.56
CA ALA A 256 2.85 -1.59 12.80
C ALA A 256 3.76 -0.37 12.54
N PRO A 257 3.60 0.77 13.25
CA PRO A 257 4.46 1.94 13.05
C PRO A 257 5.96 1.63 13.25
N GLU A 258 6.28 0.67 14.12
CA GLU A 258 7.65 0.22 14.37
C GLU A 258 8.31 -0.34 13.11
N ALA A 259 7.55 -0.87 12.15
CA ALA A 259 8.07 -1.37 10.88
C ALA A 259 8.73 -0.27 10.04
N ALA A 260 8.24 0.97 10.11
CA ALA A 260 8.89 2.10 9.46
C ALA A 260 10.17 2.52 10.19
N TRP A 261 10.16 2.49 11.53
CA TRP A 261 11.31 2.89 12.34
C TRP A 261 12.48 1.93 12.28
N LEU A 262 12.22 0.63 12.41
CA LEU A 262 13.23 -0.42 12.40
C LEU A 262 14.01 -0.45 11.08
N ASN A 263 13.39 0.02 10.00
CA ASN A 263 13.94 0.00 8.66
C ASN A 263 14.44 1.36 8.17
N ARG A 264 14.58 2.34 9.07
CA ARG A 264 15.28 3.59 8.72
C ARG A 264 16.72 3.27 8.36
N GLY A 265 17.08 3.50 7.10
CA GLY A 265 18.42 3.24 6.59
C GLY A 265 18.60 1.89 5.91
N CYS A 266 17.55 1.07 5.74
CA CYS A 266 17.64 -0.15 4.92
C CYS A 266 17.87 0.14 3.42
N GLY A 267 17.88 1.41 3.02
CA GLY A 267 18.13 1.85 1.65
C GLY A 267 16.94 1.67 0.72
N LEU A 268 15.75 1.36 1.23
CA LEU A 268 14.49 1.19 0.49
C LEU A 268 13.42 2.17 0.97
N ALA A 269 12.42 2.44 0.13
CA ALA A 269 11.17 3.04 0.59
C ALA A 269 10.36 1.99 1.36
N VAL A 270 9.95 2.28 2.60
CA VAL A 270 9.16 1.34 3.41
C VAL A 270 7.68 1.65 3.23
N ALA A 271 6.94 0.73 2.61
CA ALA A 271 5.55 0.86 2.25
C ALA A 271 4.67 -0.08 3.08
N GLY A 272 3.42 0.32 3.28
CA GLY A 272 2.35 -0.44 3.88
C GLY A 272 1.21 -0.56 2.88
N ASP A 273 1.36 -1.42 1.87
CA ASP A 273 0.44 -1.52 0.74
C ASP A 273 -0.75 -2.46 0.97
N GLU A 274 -0.87 -3.02 2.17
CA GLU A 274 -2.01 -3.81 2.61
C GLU A 274 -2.34 -3.53 4.09
N SER A 275 -3.62 -3.26 4.35
CA SER A 275 -4.26 -3.27 5.67
C SER A 275 -5.71 -3.71 5.47
N GLY A 276 -6.52 -3.84 6.53
CA GLY A 276 -7.95 -4.16 6.37
C GLY A 276 -8.40 -5.51 6.90
N PHE A 277 -7.65 -6.17 7.77
CA PHE A 277 -8.11 -7.43 8.42
C PHE A 277 -8.15 -7.28 9.95
N GLN A 278 -8.51 -6.09 10.45
CA GLN A 278 -8.50 -5.78 11.87
C GLN A 278 -9.78 -5.04 12.31
N GLY A 279 -10.94 -5.67 12.16
CA GLY A 279 -12.20 -5.14 12.67
C GLY A 279 -12.86 -4.08 11.78
N GLN A 280 -14.01 -3.58 12.23
CA GLN A 280 -15.00 -2.87 11.42
C GLN A 280 -15.24 -1.43 11.88
N GLU A 281 -14.16 -0.66 12.08
CA GLU A 281 -14.26 0.71 12.56
C GLU A 281 -13.27 1.65 11.87
N ASP A 282 -13.75 2.83 11.48
CA ASP A 282 -12.93 3.90 10.89
C ASP A 282 -11.68 4.22 11.73
N ALA A 283 -11.84 4.28 13.05
CA ALA A 283 -10.78 4.68 13.97
C ALA A 283 -9.55 3.77 13.89
N ILE A 284 -9.75 2.47 13.65
CA ILE A 284 -8.66 1.50 13.58
C ILE A 284 -7.73 1.85 12.42
N TYR A 285 -8.29 1.99 11.22
CA TYR A 285 -7.52 2.21 10.00
C TYR A 285 -7.02 3.65 9.87
N ARG A 286 -7.79 4.63 10.35
CA ARG A 286 -7.31 6.01 10.49
C ARG A 286 -6.05 6.07 11.36
N ARG A 287 -6.06 5.44 12.53
CA ARG A 287 -4.91 5.42 13.45
C ARG A 287 -3.70 4.71 12.83
N GLN A 288 -3.90 3.54 12.23
CA GLN A 288 -2.83 2.81 11.52
C GLN A 288 -2.18 3.69 10.45
N ALA A 289 -2.98 4.40 9.64
CA ALA A 289 -2.47 5.27 8.58
C ALA A 289 -1.62 6.42 9.13
N TRP A 290 -2.15 7.17 10.12
CA TRP A 290 -1.41 8.26 10.74
C TRP A 290 -0.14 7.77 11.43
N GLU A 291 -0.23 6.73 12.23
CA GLU A 291 0.90 6.19 12.97
C GLU A 291 2.00 5.68 12.05
N PHE A 292 1.66 4.91 11.01
CA PHE A 292 2.65 4.37 10.08
C PHE A 292 3.30 5.44 9.21
N CYS A 293 2.52 6.37 8.66
CA CYS A 293 3.05 7.45 7.82
C CYS A 293 3.93 8.41 8.63
N LEU A 294 3.50 8.80 9.84
CA LEU A 294 4.32 9.66 10.70
C LEU A 294 5.53 8.92 11.30
N ALA A 295 5.46 7.59 11.39
CA ALA A 295 6.63 6.77 11.71
C ALA A 295 7.66 6.70 10.58
N GLY A 296 7.38 7.31 9.42
CA GLY A 296 8.33 7.41 8.31
C GLY A 296 7.97 6.56 7.11
N GLY A 297 6.83 5.84 7.14
CA GLY A 297 6.31 5.10 6.00
C GLY A 297 6.14 5.97 4.75
N ALA A 298 6.41 5.38 3.60
CA ALA A 298 6.38 6.04 2.29
C ALA A 298 5.05 5.85 1.53
N LEU A 299 4.23 4.88 1.94
CA LEU A 299 2.95 4.55 1.33
C LEU A 299 2.08 3.84 2.36
N TYR A 300 0.81 4.22 2.48
CA TYR A 300 -0.19 3.46 3.22
C TYR A 300 -1.38 3.14 2.30
N SER A 301 -1.79 1.87 2.21
CA SER A 301 -2.92 1.44 1.41
C SER A 301 -3.82 0.51 2.21
N HIS A 302 -5.11 0.81 2.22
CA HIS A 302 -6.13 0.05 2.92
C HIS A 302 -7.00 -0.75 1.95
N LEU A 303 -7.38 -1.98 2.32
CA LEU A 303 -8.43 -2.74 1.64
C LEU A 303 -9.80 -2.24 2.09
N ASP A 304 -10.49 -1.58 1.18
CA ASP A 304 -11.81 -1.00 1.39
C ASP A 304 -12.89 -1.93 0.82
N TYR A 305 -13.52 -2.69 1.72
CA TYR A 305 -14.53 -3.68 1.33
C TYR A 305 -15.88 -3.08 0.94
N SER A 306 -16.02 -1.75 0.94
CA SER A 306 -17.23 -1.12 0.39
C SER A 306 -17.26 -1.15 -1.14
N PHE A 307 -16.12 -1.39 -1.79
CA PHE A 307 -16.03 -1.57 -3.24
C PHE A 307 -16.40 -3.00 -3.62
N THR A 308 -17.44 -3.13 -4.42
CA THR A 308 -17.89 -4.39 -5.01
C THR A 308 -18.20 -4.19 -6.49
N VAL A 309 -18.46 -5.27 -7.23
CA VAL A 309 -18.90 -5.16 -8.64
C VAL A 309 -20.16 -4.29 -8.78
N ASP A 310 -21.12 -4.43 -7.86
CA ASP A 310 -22.38 -3.67 -7.90
C ASP A 310 -22.22 -2.24 -7.34
N HIS A 311 -21.20 -2.02 -6.51
CA HIS A 311 -20.87 -0.73 -5.89
C HIS A 311 -19.41 -0.33 -6.18
N PRO A 312 -19.05 -0.07 -7.45
CA PRO A 312 -17.70 0.37 -7.81
C PRO A 312 -17.38 1.78 -7.28
N ASP A 313 -18.36 2.49 -6.71
CA ASP A 313 -18.18 3.76 -6.00
C ASP A 313 -17.95 3.61 -4.50
N GLY A 314 -17.78 2.38 -4.00
CA GLY A 314 -17.41 2.15 -2.61
C GLY A 314 -18.52 2.54 -1.64
N THR A 315 -19.77 2.22 -2.02
CA THR A 315 -20.98 2.51 -1.22
C THR A 315 -21.66 1.25 -0.68
N SER A 316 -21.11 0.06 -0.94
CA SER A 316 -21.67 -1.19 -0.39
C SER A 316 -21.63 -1.15 1.13
N ALA A 317 -22.71 -1.61 1.75
CA ALA A 317 -22.71 -1.87 3.18
C ALA A 317 -21.79 -3.05 3.50
N ILE A 318 -20.98 -2.91 4.54
CA ILE A 318 -20.07 -3.96 5.02
C ILE A 318 -20.80 -4.77 6.09
N THR A 319 -20.85 -6.09 5.93
CA THR A 319 -21.50 -6.98 6.90
C THR A 319 -20.50 -7.48 7.95
N PRO A 320 -20.95 -7.92 9.14
CA PRO A 320 -20.07 -8.50 10.17
C PRO A 320 -19.23 -9.71 9.73
N ARG A 321 -19.55 -10.33 8.59
CA ARG A 321 -18.77 -11.44 8.03
C ARG A 321 -17.44 -10.97 7.42
N THR A 322 -17.45 -9.78 6.82
CA THR A 322 -16.29 -9.22 6.14
C THR A 322 -15.19 -8.92 7.17
N PRO A 323 -13.93 -9.30 6.92
CA PRO A 323 -12.89 -9.27 7.96
C PRO A 323 -12.43 -7.85 8.36
N GLY A 324 -12.75 -6.84 7.56
CA GLY A 324 -12.39 -5.47 7.83
C GLY A 324 -13.44 -4.45 7.41
N TRP A 325 -12.98 -3.23 7.15
CA TRP A 325 -13.81 -2.05 6.99
C TRP A 325 -13.53 -1.30 5.69
N GLY A 326 -14.13 -0.13 5.55
CA GLY A 326 -14.06 0.67 4.35
C GLY A 326 -15.20 1.66 4.28
N GLY A 327 -15.32 2.35 3.16
CA GLY A 327 -16.41 3.27 2.89
C GLY A 327 -16.01 4.73 2.85
N VAL A 328 -16.96 5.54 2.39
CA VAL A 328 -16.79 6.97 2.12
C VAL A 328 -16.24 7.73 3.33
N ALA A 329 -16.70 7.39 4.55
CA ALA A 329 -16.27 8.07 5.77
C ALA A 329 -14.77 7.87 6.03
N LEU A 330 -14.28 6.62 6.00
CA LEU A 330 -12.87 6.31 6.15
C LEU A 330 -12.02 6.92 5.03
N ARG A 331 -12.47 6.85 3.76
CA ARG A 331 -11.72 7.47 2.65
C ARG A 331 -11.51 8.97 2.84
N ARG A 332 -12.54 9.69 3.31
CA ARG A 332 -12.43 11.12 3.64
C ARG A 332 -11.46 11.40 4.78
N GLN A 333 -11.40 10.52 5.79
CA GLN A 333 -10.45 10.61 6.90
C GLN A 333 -9.01 10.39 6.44
N LEU A 334 -8.76 9.39 5.59
CA LEU A 334 -7.45 9.15 4.97
C LEU A 334 -7.02 10.31 4.06
N ALA A 335 -7.98 11.00 3.43
CA ALA A 335 -7.71 12.21 2.67
C ALA A 335 -7.28 13.38 3.55
N VAL A 336 -7.71 13.45 4.82
CA VAL A 336 -7.19 14.43 5.80
C VAL A 336 -5.70 14.21 6.01
N LEU A 337 -5.29 12.97 6.30
CA LEU A 337 -3.87 12.58 6.43
C LEU A 337 -3.06 13.04 5.22
N ARG A 338 -3.51 12.68 4.01
CA ARG A 338 -2.79 13.03 2.78
C ARG A 338 -2.68 14.54 2.60
N ARG A 339 -3.75 15.31 2.80
CA ARG A 339 -3.74 16.77 2.70
C ARG A 339 -2.79 17.41 3.72
N THR A 340 -2.78 16.91 4.96
CA THR A 340 -1.85 17.36 5.99
C THR A 340 -0.40 17.10 5.58
N LEU A 341 -0.06 15.89 5.13
CA LEU A 341 1.30 15.56 4.68
C LEU A 341 1.73 16.40 3.46
N ALA A 342 0.82 16.64 2.51
CA ALA A 342 1.09 17.42 1.30
C ALA A 342 1.40 18.90 1.57
N ALA A 343 1.07 19.42 2.76
CA ALA A 343 1.42 20.78 3.17
C ALA A 343 2.89 20.92 3.61
N PHE A 344 3.66 19.83 3.66
CA PHE A 344 5.05 19.81 4.08
C PHE A 344 5.98 19.31 2.98
N ASP A 345 7.24 19.74 3.03
CA ASP A 345 8.31 19.08 2.27
C ASP A 345 8.69 17.76 2.94
N VAL A 346 7.90 16.73 2.63
CA VAL A 346 8.05 15.39 3.24
C VAL A 346 9.42 14.77 3.00
N GLN A 347 10.18 15.20 1.98
CA GLN A 347 11.53 14.68 1.74
C GLN A 347 12.52 15.11 2.83
N ARG A 348 12.31 16.30 3.43
CA ARG A 348 13.13 16.81 4.53
C ARG A 348 12.71 16.26 5.89
N LEU A 349 11.45 15.85 6.04
CA LEU A 349 10.94 15.37 7.32
C LEU A 349 11.51 13.99 7.69
N GLN A 350 11.77 13.80 8.97
CA GLN A 350 12.16 12.53 9.58
C GLN A 350 11.30 12.28 10.81
N PRO A 351 11.10 11.02 11.23
CA PRO A 351 10.30 10.81 12.41
C PRO A 351 11.05 11.32 13.65
N CYS A 352 10.34 12.12 14.43
CA CYS A 352 10.89 13.11 15.36
C CYS A 352 10.30 12.88 16.78
N PRO A 353 10.57 11.73 17.43
CA PRO A 353 10.04 11.46 18.76
C PRO A 353 10.50 12.48 19.81
N GLU A 354 11.65 13.11 19.61
CA GLU A 354 12.25 14.09 20.51
C GLU A 354 11.43 15.37 20.69
N VAL A 355 10.50 15.68 19.77
CA VAL A 355 9.59 16.83 19.91
C VAL A 355 8.54 16.60 21.00
N ILE A 356 8.34 15.36 21.43
CA ILE A 356 7.35 14.99 22.44
C ILE A 356 8.05 14.87 23.80
N ASP A 357 7.54 15.54 24.82
CA ASP A 357 8.01 15.36 26.19
C ASP A 357 7.65 13.95 26.69
N ILE A 358 8.53 13.33 27.49
CA ILE A 358 8.40 11.93 27.96
C ILE A 358 7.17 11.64 28.83
N SER A 359 6.37 12.66 29.14
CA SER A 359 5.21 12.62 30.02
C SER A 359 3.91 12.14 29.33
N VAL A 360 4.02 11.39 28.23
CA VAL A 360 2.87 10.79 27.54
C VAL A 360 2.15 9.81 28.48
N PRO A 361 0.82 9.94 28.68
CA PRO A 361 0.07 9.04 29.53
C PRO A 361 0.17 7.58 29.08
N GLN A 362 0.19 6.65 30.04
CA GLN A 362 0.25 5.22 29.75
C GLN A 362 -0.94 4.78 28.88
N GLY A 363 -0.66 4.02 27.82
CA GLY A 363 -1.68 3.51 26.89
C GLY A 363 -2.06 4.48 25.76
N VAL A 364 -1.56 5.71 25.78
CA VAL A 364 -1.70 6.67 24.67
C VAL A 364 -0.53 6.49 23.72
N ARG A 365 -0.83 6.41 22.42
CA ARG A 365 0.20 6.41 21.38
C ARG A 365 0.32 7.81 20.79
N VAL A 366 1.54 8.32 20.75
CA VAL A 366 1.87 9.60 20.12
C VAL A 366 3.01 9.36 19.13
N VAL A 367 2.82 9.78 17.88
CA VAL A 367 3.81 9.61 16.81
C VAL A 367 4.04 10.95 16.13
N ALA A 368 5.30 11.27 15.85
CA ALA A 368 5.68 12.55 15.26
C ALA A 368 6.59 12.38 14.03
N LEU A 369 6.32 13.20 13.02
CA LEU A 369 7.15 13.41 11.83
C LEU A 369 7.48 14.89 11.74
N GLY A 370 8.76 15.24 11.65
CA GLY A 370 9.16 16.64 11.72
C GLY A 370 10.55 16.91 11.20
N LEU A 371 10.91 18.18 11.29
CA LEU A 371 12.25 18.68 11.11
C LEU A 371 12.59 19.45 12.39
N PRO A 372 13.49 18.91 13.25
CA PRO A 372 13.82 19.52 14.53
C PRO A 372 14.12 21.01 14.39
N GLY A 373 13.53 21.84 15.25
CA GLY A 373 13.71 23.29 15.26
C GLY A 373 12.96 24.07 14.16
N GLU A 374 12.32 23.41 13.19
CA GLU A 374 11.59 24.06 12.09
C GLU A 374 10.09 23.73 12.07
N ALA A 375 9.72 22.46 12.11
CA ALA A 375 8.32 22.06 11.96
C ALA A 375 8.05 20.63 12.46
N ALA A 376 6.82 20.33 12.88
CA ALA A 376 6.42 18.98 13.26
C ALA A 376 4.94 18.70 12.97
N ILE A 377 4.63 17.44 12.71
CA ILE A 377 3.28 16.87 12.66
C ILE A 377 3.23 15.79 13.74
N ILE A 378 2.31 15.90 14.67
CA ILE A 378 2.20 14.98 15.82
C ILE A 378 0.78 14.43 15.84
N HIS A 379 0.63 13.10 15.76
CA HIS A 379 -0.66 12.42 15.94
C HIS A 379 -0.75 11.87 17.35
N CYS A 380 -1.80 12.25 18.07
CA CYS A 380 -2.15 11.77 19.40
C CYS A 380 -3.37 10.86 19.31
N CYS A 381 -3.20 9.58 19.62
CA CYS A 381 -4.27 8.59 19.61
C CYS A 381 -4.98 8.57 20.98
N ALA A 382 -6.31 8.71 20.96
CA ALA A 382 -7.18 8.67 22.14
C ALA A 382 -6.69 9.56 23.31
N TRP A 383 -6.42 10.84 23.04
CA TRP A 383 -5.80 11.74 24.01
C TRP A 383 -6.72 12.02 25.21
N PRO A 384 -6.28 11.78 26.47
CA PRO A 384 -7.15 11.84 27.65
C PRO A 384 -7.54 13.25 28.08
N GLY A 385 -6.94 14.30 27.49
CA GLY A 385 -7.17 15.70 27.83
C GLY A 385 -5.92 16.40 28.37
N GLY A 386 -6.02 17.71 28.56
CA GLY A 386 -4.89 18.55 28.98
C GLY A 386 -3.88 18.85 27.86
N PRO A 387 -2.95 19.79 28.10
CA PRO A 387 -2.02 20.23 27.07
C PRO A 387 -1.04 19.14 26.66
N LEU A 388 -0.72 19.06 25.37
CA LEU A 388 0.41 18.27 24.89
C LEU A 388 1.71 19.02 25.19
N ARG A 389 2.69 18.35 25.79
CA ARG A 389 3.96 18.96 26.15
C ARG A 389 4.97 18.68 25.05
N CYS A 390 5.50 19.74 24.44
CA CYS A 390 6.41 19.65 23.31
C CYS A 390 7.79 20.23 23.67
N CYS A 391 8.84 19.54 23.24
CA CYS A 391 10.21 20.00 23.30
C CYS A 391 10.49 20.88 22.08
N LEU A 392 10.45 22.21 22.24
CA LEU A 392 10.54 23.18 21.14
C LEU A 392 11.71 24.12 21.34
N GLU A 393 12.33 24.55 20.24
CA GLU A 393 13.35 25.58 20.28
C GLU A 393 12.74 26.97 20.59
N PRO A 394 13.49 27.85 21.29
CA PRO A 394 13.04 29.22 21.53
C PRO A 394 12.68 29.97 20.24
N GLY A 395 11.53 30.65 20.25
CA GLY A 395 11.04 31.38 19.08
C GLY A 395 9.51 31.43 19.01
N ALA A 396 9.01 32.00 17.93
CA ALA A 396 7.58 32.05 17.63
C ALA A 396 7.17 30.84 16.80
N TRP A 397 6.09 30.17 17.20
CA TRP A 397 5.57 28.97 16.54
C TRP A 397 4.09 29.14 16.18
N ASP A 398 3.76 28.85 14.93
CA ASP A 398 2.38 28.65 14.51
C ASP A 398 1.89 27.28 15.00
N VAL A 399 0.70 27.28 15.62
CA VAL A 399 0.10 26.10 16.25
C VAL A 399 -1.27 25.86 15.62
N CYS A 400 -1.47 24.67 15.07
CA CYS A 400 -2.75 24.26 14.51
C CYS A 400 -3.10 22.83 14.92
N TRP A 401 -4.18 22.68 15.68
CA TRP A 401 -4.78 21.37 15.90
C TRP A 401 -5.69 20.99 14.73
N ILE A 402 -5.83 19.70 14.48
CA ILE A 402 -6.65 19.14 13.41
C ILE A 402 -7.39 17.94 14.00
N ASP A 403 -8.69 17.89 13.76
CA ASP A 403 -9.48 16.69 13.97
C ASP A 403 -9.24 15.74 12.79
N PRO A 404 -8.64 14.56 12.99
CA PRO A 404 -8.34 13.65 11.89
C PRO A 404 -9.59 12.96 11.33
N VAL A 405 -10.77 13.12 11.96
CA VAL A 405 -12.04 12.55 11.49
C VAL A 405 -12.63 13.37 10.33
N ASP A 406 -12.59 14.69 10.41
CA ASP A 406 -13.23 15.57 9.42
C ASP A 406 -12.28 16.62 8.81
N GLY A 407 -11.08 16.77 9.38
CA GLY A 407 -10.08 17.75 8.96
C GLY A 407 -10.33 19.15 9.50
N ARG A 408 -11.25 19.33 10.46
CA ARG A 408 -11.50 20.61 11.12
C ARG A 408 -10.21 21.10 11.78
N ARG A 409 -9.84 22.35 11.47
CA ARG A 409 -8.61 22.99 11.96
C ARG A 409 -8.93 23.99 13.07
N TYR A 410 -8.14 23.98 14.13
CA TYR A 410 -8.21 24.91 15.25
C TYR A 410 -6.87 25.63 15.36
N THR A 411 -6.81 26.82 14.78
CA THR A 411 -5.59 27.65 14.81
C THR A 411 -5.64 28.56 16.02
N GLY A 412 -4.62 28.43 16.88
CA GLY A 412 -4.45 29.28 18.05
C GLY A 412 -3.60 30.52 17.74
N PRO A 413 -3.40 31.41 18.73
CA PRO A 413 -2.39 32.44 18.63
C PRO A 413 -0.99 31.82 18.50
N VAL A 414 -0.06 32.60 17.96
CA VAL A 414 1.36 32.23 17.89
C VAL A 414 1.88 31.90 19.30
N CYS A 415 2.53 30.75 19.42
CA CYS A 415 3.12 30.29 20.67
C CYS A 415 4.56 30.80 20.77
N THR A 416 4.82 31.72 21.71
CA THR A 416 6.18 32.18 22.01
C THR A 416 6.87 31.23 22.98
N VAL A 417 7.79 30.41 22.46
CA VAL A 417 8.57 29.44 23.20
C VAL A 417 9.75 30.15 23.87
N THR A 418 9.78 30.11 25.21
CA THR A 418 10.88 30.65 26.03
C THR A 418 11.56 29.60 26.91
N LYS A 419 11.01 28.38 26.95
CA LYS A 419 11.49 27.24 27.75
C LYS A 419 11.59 26.00 26.85
N ALA A 420 12.49 25.09 27.19
CA ALA A 420 12.72 23.87 26.41
C ALA A 420 11.47 23.00 26.26
N VAL A 421 10.63 22.89 27.31
CA VAL A 421 9.36 22.17 27.27
C VAL A 421 8.20 23.16 27.36
N THR A 422 7.36 23.16 26.32
CA THR A 422 6.23 24.09 26.17
C THR A 422 4.91 23.31 26.16
N PRO A 423 3.96 23.63 27.06
CA PRO A 423 2.62 23.05 27.00
C PRO A 423 1.81 23.72 25.88
N ILE A 424 1.31 22.92 24.95
CA ILE A 424 0.42 23.32 23.87
C ILE A 424 -1.01 22.97 24.31
N PRO A 425 -1.86 23.97 24.63
CA PRO A 425 -3.23 23.72 25.07
C PRO A 425 -4.06 23.08 23.95
N LEU A 426 -4.99 22.21 24.34
CA LEU A 426 -5.99 21.68 23.43
C LEU A 426 -6.99 22.78 23.04
N PRO A 427 -7.64 22.66 21.86
CA PRO A 427 -8.78 23.49 21.52
C PRO A 427 -9.96 23.25 22.48
N ASP A 428 -10.76 24.29 22.71
CA ASP A 428 -11.98 24.18 23.50
C ASP A 428 -12.99 23.21 22.84
N GLY A 429 -13.70 22.44 23.67
CA GLY A 429 -14.75 21.54 23.21
C GLY A 429 -14.28 20.20 22.64
N ILE A 430 -12.98 19.89 22.68
CA ILE A 430 -12.48 18.56 22.36
C ILE A 430 -12.77 17.59 23.50
N ALA A 431 -13.44 16.48 23.20
CA ALA A 431 -13.74 15.44 24.17
C ALA A 431 -12.49 14.63 24.55
N ALA A 432 -12.40 14.23 25.82
CA ALA A 432 -11.39 13.28 26.27
C ALA A 432 -11.50 11.96 25.48
N GLY A 433 -10.36 11.39 25.10
CA GLY A 433 -10.28 10.17 24.28
C GLY A 433 -10.39 10.42 22.77
N SER A 434 -10.41 11.69 22.32
CA SER A 434 -10.38 12.02 20.88
C SER A 434 -9.00 11.76 20.26
N ASP A 435 -8.98 11.36 18.99
CA ASP A 435 -7.75 11.42 18.20
C ASP A 435 -7.52 12.86 17.75
N LEU A 436 -6.27 13.32 17.76
CA LEU A 436 -5.92 14.68 17.39
C LEU A 436 -4.61 14.71 16.62
N VAL A 437 -4.46 15.68 15.73
CA VAL A 437 -3.20 15.98 15.05
C VAL A 437 -2.79 17.40 15.36
N LEU A 438 -1.53 17.60 15.72
CA LEU A 438 -0.93 18.91 15.94
C LEU A 438 0.08 19.19 14.82
N GLU A 439 -0.12 20.30 14.10
CA GLU A 439 0.86 20.90 13.21
C GLU A 439 1.57 22.05 13.93
N LEU A 440 2.91 22.04 13.89
CA LEU A 440 3.79 23.08 14.41
C LEU A 440 4.70 23.59 13.29
N ARG A 441 4.85 24.91 13.18
CA ARG A 441 5.81 25.57 12.28
C ARG A 441 6.45 26.75 12.97
N ARG A 442 7.78 26.84 12.94
CA ARG A 442 8.50 27.99 13.45
C ARG A 442 8.43 29.15 12.47
N GLN A 443 8.20 30.35 12.98
CA GLN A 443 8.32 31.58 12.20
C GLN A 443 9.80 31.91 12.00
N GLY A 444 10.16 32.29 10.76
CA GLY A 444 11.54 32.56 10.34
C GLY A 444 12.18 33.79 10.96
#